data_AF-A0A166WK66-F1
#
_entry.id   AF-A0A166WK66-F1
#
_cell.length_a   1.000
_cell.length_b   1.000
_cell.length_c   1.000
_cell.angle_alpha   90.00
_cell.angle_beta   90.00
_cell.angle_gamma   90.00
#
_symmetry.space_group_name_H-M   'P 1'
#
loop_
_entity.id
_entity.type
_entity.pdbx_description
1 polymer ?
#
loop_
_entity_poly.entity_id
_entity_poly.type
_entity_poly.pdbx_seq_one_letter_code
_entity_poly.pdbx_strand_id
1 'polypeptide(L)'
;NPLILEDITVSHFDNFLSILYPYEYGLFTASTVEEWTAILSLADRWGFKSIRALAVKKLGPIASEIDYIVLGRKYGVDKWLSDAYEAVCRRDMPLTLEEGRRLGVDDVIRINNIRQ
;
A
#
# COMPACT_ATOMS: atom_id res chain seq x y z
N ASN A 1 22.05 25.83 4.10
CA ASN A 1 22.23 24.51 3.46
C ASN A 1 20.98 23.67 3.71
N PRO A 2 20.01 23.65 2.78
CA PRO A 2 18.76 22.91 2.97
C PRO A 2 18.93 21.41 2.78
N LEU A 3 18.08 20.62 3.44
CA LEU A 3 17.96 19.17 3.20
C LEU A 3 16.96 18.93 2.06
N ILE A 4 17.38 18.27 0.99
CA ILE A 4 16.53 17.95 -0.16
C ILE A 4 16.00 16.52 -0.02
N LEU A 5 14.69 16.35 -0.13
CA LEU A 5 14.00 15.06 -0.08
C LEU A 5 13.70 14.58 -1.51
N GLU A 6 14.62 13.81 -2.08
CA GLU A 6 14.45 13.24 -3.42
C GLU A 6 13.34 12.17 -3.44
N ASP A 7 12.58 12.17 -4.55
CA ASP A 7 11.45 11.27 -4.84
C ASP A 7 10.29 11.35 -3.84
N ILE A 8 10.13 12.49 -3.17
CA ILE A 8 9.02 12.75 -2.24
C ILE A 8 8.28 14.00 -2.70
N THR A 9 7.00 13.84 -3.04
CA THR A 9 6.13 14.98 -3.33
C THR A 9 5.79 15.73 -2.04
N VAL A 10 5.47 17.03 -2.17
CA VAL A 10 5.03 17.85 -1.04
C VAL A 10 3.82 17.22 -0.35
N SER A 11 2.83 16.74 -1.12
CA SER A 11 1.64 16.09 -0.58
C SER A 11 1.94 14.81 0.22
N HIS A 12 2.90 13.99 -0.24
CA HIS A 12 3.30 12.79 0.49
C HIS A 12 3.94 13.14 1.83
N PHE A 13 4.79 14.17 1.84
CA PHE A 13 5.43 14.62 3.07
C PHE A 13 4.43 15.25 4.04
N ASP A 14 3.51 16.08 3.55
CA ASP A 14 2.44 16.68 4.34
C ASP A 14 1.55 15.61 4.99
N ASN A 15 1.20 14.55 4.25
CA ASN A 15 0.45 13.41 4.78
C ASN A 15 1.21 12.69 5.90
N PHE A 16 2.53 12.56 5.79
CA PHE A 16 3.33 11.95 6.85
C PHE A 16 3.46 12.87 8.07
N LEU A 17 3.65 14.16 7.85
CA LEU A 17 3.71 15.16 8.92
C LEU A 17 2.39 15.28 9.68
N SER A 18 1.24 15.10 9.03
CA SER A 18 -0.06 15.13 9.72
C SER A 18 -0.22 14.01 10.75
N ILE A 19 0.53 12.91 10.63
CA ILE A 19 0.58 11.84 11.64
C ILE A 19 1.47 12.22 12.83
N LEU A 20 2.59 12.90 12.57
CA LEU A 20 3.55 13.33 13.61
C LEU A 20 3.07 14.56 14.38
N TYR A 21 2.40 15.47 13.67
CA TYR A 21 1.94 16.75 14.17
C TYR A 21 0.43 16.90 13.89
N PRO A 22 -0.41 16.06 14.52
CA PRO A 22 -1.83 16.11 14.30
C PRO A 22 -2.40 17.41 14.90
N TYR A 23 -3.30 18.05 14.16
CA TYR A 23 -4.08 19.17 14.70
C TYR A 23 -4.98 18.70 15.87
N GLU A 24 -5.54 17.50 15.75
CA GLU A 24 -6.35 16.85 16.77
C GLU A 24 -5.99 15.36 16.87
N TYR A 25 -5.73 14.88 18.08
CA TYR A 25 -5.33 13.49 18.29
C TYR A 25 -6.46 12.51 17.93
N GLY A 26 -6.12 11.52 17.10
CA GLY A 26 -7.06 10.49 16.66
C GLY A 26 -7.83 10.81 15.38
N LEU A 27 -7.80 12.07 14.94
CA LEU A 27 -8.29 12.47 13.62
C LEU A 27 -7.16 12.32 12.60
N PHE A 28 -7.44 11.68 11.47
CA PHE A 28 -6.49 11.53 10.37
C PHE A 28 -7.04 12.24 9.15
N THR A 29 -6.21 13.06 8.50
CA THR A 29 -6.58 13.73 7.25
C THR A 29 -6.52 12.77 6.06
N ALA A 30 -5.62 11.78 6.11
CA ALA A 30 -5.51 10.74 5.10
C ALA A 30 -6.74 9.81 5.11
N SER A 31 -7.33 9.61 3.95
CA SER A 31 -8.57 8.84 3.74
C SER A 31 -8.49 7.87 2.55
N THR A 32 -7.54 8.07 1.64
CA THR A 32 -7.41 7.28 0.40
C THR A 32 -6.27 6.27 0.46
N VAL A 33 -6.31 5.27 -0.43
CA VAL A 33 -5.23 4.28 -0.58
C VAL A 33 -3.91 4.96 -0.93
N GLU A 34 -3.94 5.99 -1.79
CA GLU A 34 -2.76 6.75 -2.19
C GLU A 34 -2.10 7.46 -1.00
N GLU A 35 -2.88 8.21 -0.20
CA GLU A 35 -2.38 8.94 0.96
C GLU A 35 -1.80 7.99 2.02
N TRP A 36 -2.49 6.90 2.34
CA TRP A 36 -1.98 5.92 3.30
C TRP A 36 -0.78 5.14 2.77
N THR A 37 -0.69 4.93 1.45
CA THR A 37 0.50 4.35 0.81
C THR A 37 1.69 5.28 0.88
N ALA A 38 1.49 6.59 0.71
CA ALA A 38 2.54 7.59 0.87
C ALA A 38 3.09 7.60 2.31
N ILE A 39 2.19 7.60 3.30
CA ILE A 39 2.55 7.49 4.72
C ILE A 39 3.31 6.20 5.00
N LEU A 40 2.84 5.07 4.48
CA LEU A 40 3.52 3.78 4.61
C LEU A 40 4.93 3.82 4.02
N SER A 41 5.07 4.35 2.80
CA SER A 41 6.35 4.47 2.09
C SER A 41 7.39 5.24 2.92
N LEU A 42 7.00 6.42 3.43
CA LEU A 42 7.88 7.27 4.22
C LEU A 42 8.20 6.67 5.59
N ALA A 43 7.20 6.08 6.25
CA ALA A 43 7.38 5.41 7.53
C ALA A 43 8.36 4.22 7.43
N ASP A 44 8.27 3.44 6.36
CA ASP A 44 9.16 2.32 6.08
C ASP A 44 10.58 2.81 5.75
N ARG A 45 10.70 3.78 4.82
CA ARG A 45 11.98 4.40 4.41
C ARG A 45 12.76 5.00 5.59
N TRP A 46 12.07 5.61 6.55
CA TRP A 46 12.69 6.28 7.69
C TRP A 46 12.65 5.49 9.00
N GLY A 47 12.14 4.26 8.99
CA GLY A 47 12.17 3.36 10.15
C GLY A 47 11.14 3.66 11.26
N PHE A 48 10.08 4.42 10.98
CA PHE A 48 9.00 4.71 11.93
C PHE A 48 8.04 3.52 12.06
N LYS A 49 8.44 2.51 12.84
CA LYS A 49 7.70 1.24 13.02
C LYS A 49 6.23 1.43 13.44
N SER A 50 5.96 2.36 14.35
CA SER A 50 4.61 2.63 14.85
C SER A 50 3.69 3.22 13.77
N ILE A 51 4.23 4.14 12.96
CA ILE A 51 3.49 4.77 11.86
C ILE A 51 3.30 3.77 10.72
N ARG A 52 4.31 2.94 10.42
CA ARG A 52 4.20 1.83 9.47
C ARG A 52 3.05 0.90 9.86
N ALA A 53 2.98 0.49 11.13
CA ALA A 53 1.90 -0.37 11.63
C ALA A 53 0.52 0.32 11.54
N LEU A 54 0.45 1.62 11.83
CA LEU A 54 -0.78 2.41 11.66
C LEU A 54 -1.23 2.45 10.20
N ALA A 55 -0.33 2.75 9.26
CA ALA A 55 -0.66 2.81 7.83
C ALA A 55 -1.14 1.45 7.31
N VAL A 56 -0.48 0.36 7.70
CA VAL A 56 -0.95 -1.01 7.42
C VAL A 56 -2.35 -1.25 7.98
N LYS A 57 -2.64 -0.82 9.21
CA LYS A 57 -3.98 -0.95 9.80
C LYS A 57 -5.03 -0.16 9.01
N LYS A 58 -4.68 1.04 8.52
CA LYS A 58 -5.58 1.97 7.84
C LYS A 58 -5.82 1.64 6.38
N LEU A 59 -4.88 0.95 5.71
CA LEU A 59 -5.07 0.39 4.37
C LEU A 59 -6.01 -0.81 4.38
N GLY A 60 -6.03 -1.60 5.47
CA GLY A 60 -6.85 -2.81 5.61
C GLY A 60 -8.36 -2.71 5.26
N PRO A 61 -9.05 -1.60 5.54
CA PRO A 61 -10.45 -1.45 5.13
C PRO A 61 -10.69 -0.85 3.74
N ILE A 62 -9.67 -0.28 3.08
CA ILE A 62 -9.86 0.55 1.87
C ILE A 62 -9.10 0.06 0.63
N ALA A 63 -8.08 -0.78 0.82
CA ALA A 63 -7.22 -1.26 -0.25
C ALA A 63 -7.85 -2.49 -0.94
N SER A 64 -7.70 -2.57 -2.26
CA SER A 64 -8.11 -3.73 -3.07
C SER A 64 -7.16 -4.91 -2.89
N GLU A 65 -7.56 -6.08 -3.38
CA GLU A 65 -6.70 -7.28 -3.40
C GLU A 65 -5.43 -7.03 -4.22
N ILE A 66 -5.53 -6.24 -5.29
CA ILE A 66 -4.38 -5.86 -6.12
C ILE A 66 -3.45 -4.93 -5.35
N ASP A 67 -4.00 -3.97 -4.59
CA ASP A 67 -3.20 -3.13 -3.69
C ASP A 67 -2.48 -4.00 -2.65
N TYR A 68 -3.15 -4.99 -2.07
CA TYR A 68 -2.53 -5.90 -1.11
C TYR A 68 -1.37 -6.70 -1.67
N ILE A 69 -1.49 -7.22 -2.90
CA ILE A 69 -0.39 -7.95 -3.52
C ILE A 69 0.78 -7.00 -3.82
N VAL A 70 0.51 -5.81 -4.35
CA VAL A 70 1.55 -4.83 -4.70
C VAL A 70 2.24 -4.28 -3.45
N LEU A 71 1.47 -3.76 -2.49
CA LEU A 71 1.99 -3.16 -1.26
C LEU A 71 2.56 -4.21 -0.32
N GLY A 72 1.94 -5.39 -0.23
CA GLY A 72 2.40 -6.49 0.60
C GLY A 72 3.78 -6.98 0.17
N ARG A 73 4.05 -7.11 -1.13
CA ARG A 73 5.39 -7.47 -1.64
C ARG A 73 6.38 -6.33 -1.43
N LYS A 74 5.98 -5.10 -1.75
CA LYS A 74 6.87 -3.93 -1.65
C LYS A 74 7.34 -3.66 -0.23
N TYR A 75 6.46 -3.80 0.76
CA TYR A 75 6.75 -3.45 2.16
C TYR A 75 6.86 -4.67 3.09
N GLY A 76 6.81 -5.90 2.59
CA GLY A 76 6.92 -7.12 3.40
C GLY A 76 5.76 -7.27 4.40
N VAL A 77 4.52 -7.25 3.91
CA VAL A 77 3.30 -7.47 4.70
C VAL A 77 2.66 -8.79 4.29
N ASP A 78 3.30 -9.90 4.67
CA ASP A 78 2.96 -11.25 4.20
C ASP A 78 1.50 -11.66 4.45
N LYS A 79 0.92 -11.20 5.56
CA LYS A 79 -0.49 -11.46 5.91
C LYS A 79 -1.49 -10.97 4.86
N TRP A 80 -1.11 -10.01 4.02
CA TRP A 80 -1.96 -9.52 2.94
C TRP A 80 -1.87 -10.40 1.69
N LEU A 81 -0.75 -11.08 1.49
CA LEU A 81 -0.47 -11.77 0.23
C LEU A 81 -1.35 -13.00 0.06
N SER A 82 -1.40 -13.88 1.06
CA SER A 82 -2.14 -15.14 0.96
C SER A 82 -3.61 -14.91 0.63
N ASP A 83 -4.29 -14.09 1.45
CA ASP A 83 -5.71 -13.81 1.30
C ASP A 83 -6.01 -13.08 -0.02
N ALA A 84 -5.12 -12.17 -0.44
CA ALA A 84 -5.31 -11.43 -1.69
C ALA A 84 -5.10 -12.30 -2.93
N TYR A 85 -4.06 -13.14 -2.96
CA TYR A 85 -3.89 -14.10 -4.07
C TYR A 85 -5.07 -15.06 -4.15
N GLU A 86 -5.55 -15.56 -3.00
CA GLU A 86 -6.72 -16.46 -2.98
C GLU A 86 -7.98 -15.77 -3.50
N ALA A 87 -8.28 -14.55 -3.03
CA ALA A 87 -9.42 -13.77 -3.50
C ALA A 87 -9.33 -13.46 -5.00
N VAL A 88 -8.15 -13.09 -5.49
CA VAL A 88 -7.91 -12.85 -6.92
C VAL A 88 -8.00 -14.16 -7.71
N CYS A 89 -7.59 -15.30 -7.19
CA CYS A 89 -7.74 -16.57 -7.91
C CYS A 89 -9.21 -17.04 -7.97
N ARG A 90 -9.98 -16.83 -6.90
CA ARG A 90 -11.38 -17.30 -6.80
C ARG A 90 -12.40 -16.43 -7.52
N ARG A 91 -12.11 -15.16 -7.81
CA ARG A 91 -13.07 -14.28 -8.48
C ARG A 91 -13.29 -14.72 -9.94
N ASP A 92 -14.54 -14.67 -10.40
CA ASP A 92 -14.93 -15.07 -11.76
C ASP A 92 -14.30 -14.17 -12.83
N MET A 93 -14.13 -12.88 -12.53
CA MET A 93 -13.59 -11.93 -13.51
C MET A 93 -12.09 -12.12 -13.73
N PRO A 94 -11.61 -12.11 -14.99
CA PRO A 94 -10.18 -12.12 -15.32
C PRO A 94 -9.47 -10.88 -14.77
N LEU A 95 -8.14 -10.92 -14.72
CA LEU A 95 -7.33 -9.71 -14.47
C LEU A 95 -7.57 -8.70 -15.60
N THR A 96 -7.82 -7.45 -15.23
CA THR A 96 -7.81 -6.36 -16.21
C THR A 96 -6.38 -6.05 -16.63
N LEU A 97 -6.21 -5.34 -17.75
CA LEU A 97 -4.89 -4.90 -18.18
C LEU A 97 -4.22 -3.96 -17.17
N GLU A 98 -5.00 -3.14 -16.47
CA GLU A 98 -4.48 -2.26 -15.44
C GLU A 98 -3.94 -3.06 -14.24
N GLU A 99 -4.73 -4.01 -13.75
CA GLU A 99 -4.30 -4.89 -12.66
C GLU A 99 -3.07 -5.70 -13.05
N GLY A 100 -3.05 -6.26 -14.26
CA GLY A 100 -1.90 -7.00 -14.78
C GLY A 100 -0.62 -6.15 -14.85
N ARG A 101 -0.72 -4.89 -15.26
CA ARG A 101 0.41 -3.95 -15.27
C ARG A 101 0.93 -3.66 -13.86
N ARG A 102 0.02 -3.54 -12.89
CA ARG A 102 0.38 -3.26 -11.49
C ARG A 102 1.01 -4.48 -10.80
N LEU A 103 0.51 -5.68 -11.07
CA LEU A 103 1.02 -6.94 -10.51
C LEU A 103 2.39 -7.32 -11.08
N GLY A 104 2.61 -7.04 -12.37
CA GLY A 104 3.78 -7.50 -13.09
C GLY A 104 3.64 -8.94 -13.60
N VAL A 105 4.52 -9.32 -14.52
CA VAL A 105 4.40 -10.56 -15.30
C VAL A 105 4.38 -11.81 -14.41
N ASP A 106 5.25 -11.89 -13.41
CA ASP A 106 5.39 -13.08 -12.56
C ASP A 106 4.10 -13.41 -11.80
N ASP A 107 3.43 -12.39 -11.26
CA ASP A 107 2.16 -12.56 -10.54
C ASP A 107 1.03 -12.95 -11.47
N VAL A 108 0.95 -12.32 -12.65
CA VAL A 108 -0.06 -12.64 -13.65
C VAL A 108 0.06 -14.11 -14.06
N ILE A 109 1.28 -14.60 -14.29
CA ILE A 109 1.52 -16.01 -14.61
C ILE A 109 1.10 -16.92 -13.46
N ARG A 110 1.47 -16.61 -12.22
CA ARG A 110 1.09 -17.42 -11.03
C ARG A 110 -0.42 -17.49 -10.85
N ILE A 111 -1.10 -16.34 -10.90
CA ILE A 111 -2.56 -16.26 -10.77
C ILE A 111 -3.24 -17.06 -11.87
N ASN A 112 -2.76 -16.94 -13.11
CA ASN A 112 -3.31 -17.67 -14.24
C ASN A 112 -3.15 -19.19 -14.09
N ASN A 113 -2.01 -19.67 -13.58
CA ASN A 113 -1.78 -21.10 -13.37
C ASN A 113 -2.68 -21.69 -12.25
N ILE A 114 -3.06 -20.89 -11.25
CA ILE A 114 -3.93 -21.35 -10.15
C ILE A 114 -5.39 -21.45 -10.59
N ARG A 115 -5.81 -20.62 -11.56
CA ARG A 115 -7.20 -20.59 -12.06
C ARG A 115 -7.53 -21.72 -13.06
N GLN A 116 -6.55 -22.49 -13.51
CA GLN A 116 -6.73 -23.65 -14.39
C GLN A 116 -7.13 -24.91 -13.61
#